data_AF-A0AAE0V6P4-F1
#
_entry.id   AF-A0AAE0V6P4-F1
#
_cell.length_a   1.000
_cell.length_b   1.000
_cell.length_c   1.000
_cell.angle_alpha   90.00
_cell.angle_beta   90.00
_cell.angle_gamma   90.00
#
_symmetry.space_group_name_H-M   'P 1'
#
loop_
_entity.id
_entity.type
_entity.pdbx_description
1 polymer ?
#
loop_
_entity_poly.entity_id
_entity_poly.type
_entity_poly.pdbx_seq_one_letter_code
_entity_poly.pdbx_strand_id
1 'polypeptide(L)' 'TVLHSDAFPPENLVDTLGAGDTFNAAVIHSLAKGGSLQEALTFGCQIAGKKCGVHGYDGIAE' A
#
# COMPACT_ATOMS: atom_id res chain seq x y z
N THR A 1 -19.38 9.50 7.35
CA THR A 1 -18.06 9.54 8.02
C THR A 1 -16.98 9.46 6.97
N VAL A 2 -15.93 10.27 7.10
CA VAL A 2 -14.73 10.17 6.24
C VAL A 2 -13.75 9.22 6.92
N LEU A 3 -13.21 8.27 6.16
CA LEU A 3 -12.16 7.36 6.62
C LEU A 3 -10.80 7.85 6.13
N HIS A 4 -9.76 7.60 6.93
CA HIS A 4 -8.42 8.11 6.68
C HIS A 4 -7.38 7.10 7.19
N SER A 5 -6.25 7.01 6.49
CA SER A 5 -5.06 6.30 6.95
C SER A 5 -3.84 7.12 6.54
N ASP A 6 -2.92 7.33 7.48
CA ASP A 6 -1.64 7.97 7.16
C ASP A 6 -0.82 7.09 6.21
N ALA A 7 0.14 7.70 5.53
CA ALA A 7 1.13 6.96 4.77
C ALA A 7 2.07 6.17 5.70
N PHE A 8 2.64 5.08 5.19
CA PHE A 8 3.67 4.29 5.88
C PHE A 8 5.00 4.45 5.13
N PRO A 9 5.70 5.59 5.28
CA PRO A 9 6.91 5.85 4.51
C PRO A 9 8.01 4.83 4.85
N PRO A 10 8.79 4.38 3.85
CA PRO A 10 9.95 3.53 4.10
C PRO A 10 11.06 4.35 4.79
N GLU A 11 12.00 3.67 5.44
CA GLU A 11 13.18 4.33 6.04
C GLU A 11 13.99 5.10 4.99
N ASN A 12 14.13 4.53 3.79
CA ASN A 12 14.77 5.16 2.64
C ASN A 12 13.80 5.16 1.45
N LEU A 13 13.56 6.34 0.88
CA LEU A 13 12.75 6.50 -0.32
C LEU A 13 13.60 6.22 -1.56
N VAL A 14 13.30 5.14 -2.27
CA VAL A 14 14.14 4.62 -3.36
C VAL A 14 13.49 4.78 -4.73
N ASP A 15 12.23 4.35 -4.88
CA ASP A 15 11.51 4.38 -6.16
C ASP A 15 10.00 4.48 -5.92
N THR A 16 9.37 5.55 -6.41
CA THR A 16 7.93 5.79 -6.24
C THR A 16 7.07 5.34 -7.42
N LEU A 17 7.67 4.92 -8.54
CA LEU A 17 6.94 4.57 -9.76
C LEU A 17 6.00 3.38 -9.50
N GLY A 18 4.69 3.55 -9.73
CA GLY A 18 3.70 2.49 -9.48
C GLY A 18 3.26 2.34 -8.02
N ALA A 19 3.64 3.24 -7.11
CA ALA A 19 3.15 3.21 -5.73
C ALA A 19 1.62 3.39 -5.64
N GLY A 20 1.04 4.23 -6.50
CA GLY A 20 -0.41 4.40 -6.61
C GLY A 20 -1.13 3.15 -7.13
N ASP A 21 -0.56 2.48 -8.14
CA ASP A 21 -1.09 1.22 -8.65
C ASP A 21 -1.03 0.12 -7.59
N THR A 22 0.07 0.09 -6.83
CA THR A 22 0.26 -0.81 -5.68
C THR A 22 -0.79 -0.57 -4.60
N PHE A 23 -1.05 0.70 -4.25
CA PHE A 23 -2.11 1.08 -3.32
C PHE A 23 -3.47 0.55 -3.80
N ASN A 24 -3.82 0.82 -5.06
CA ASN A 24 -5.09 0.38 -5.64
C ASN A 24 -5.23 -1.15 -5.59
N ALA A 25 -4.19 -1.89 -5.99
CA ALA A 25 -4.19 -3.35 -5.97
C ALA A 25 -4.32 -3.91 -4.55
N ALA A 26 -3.62 -3.34 -3.58
CA ALA A 26 -3.69 -3.76 -2.18
C ALA A 26 -5.07 -3.47 -1.56
N VAL A 27 -5.67 -2.31 -1.84
CA VAL A 27 -7.06 -2.00 -1.42
C VAL A 27 -8.03 -3.03 -2.01
N ILE A 28 -7.97 -3.29 -3.32
CA ILE A 28 -8.82 -4.28 -3.99
C ILE A 28 -8.62 -5.66 -3.36
N HIS A 29 -7.38 -6.06 -3.08
CA HIS A 29 -7.05 -7.33 -2.44
C HIS A 29 -7.69 -7.47 -1.06
N SER A 30 -7.56 -6.44 -0.21
CA SER A 30 -8.11 -6.45 1.15
C SER A 30 -9.64 -6.53 1.13
N LEU A 31 -10.29 -5.73 0.28
CA LEU A 31 -11.75 -5.77 0.11
C LEU A 31 -12.24 -7.10 -0.46
N ALA A 32 -11.53 -7.68 -1.43
CA ALA A 32 -11.89 -8.98 -2.01
C ALA A 32 -11.81 -10.13 -1.00
N LYS A 33 -10.99 -9.98 0.06
CA LYS A 33 -10.91 -10.92 1.19
C LYS A 33 -11.93 -10.64 2.31
N GLY A 34 -12.82 -9.67 2.12
CA GLY A 34 -13.85 -9.30 3.11
C GLY A 34 -13.37 -8.31 4.17
N GLY A 35 -12.22 -7.65 3.97
CA GLY A 35 -11.77 -6.58 4.85
C GLY A 35 -12.70 -5.37 4.79
N SER A 36 -12.79 -4.64 5.90
CA SER A 36 -13.51 -3.36 5.95
C SER A 36 -12.78 -2.29 5.13
N LEU A 37 -13.48 -1.20 4.80
CA LEU A 37 -12.89 -0.09 4.05
C LEU A 37 -11.73 0.59 4.79
N GLN A 38 -11.79 0.67 6.13
CA GLN A 38 -10.71 1.23 6.94
C GLN A 38 -9.47 0.31 6.95
N GLU A 39 -9.66 -1.01 7.02
CA GLU A 39 -8.56 -1.98 6.93
C GLU A 39 -7.93 -1.96 5.54
N ALA A 40 -8.75 -1.89 4.49
CA ALA A 40 -8.26 -1.81 3.12
C ALA A 40 -7.45 -0.53 2.87
N LEU A 41 -7.91 0.63 3.38
CA LEU A 41 -7.16 1.88 3.32
C LEU A 41 -5.78 1.76 3.98
N THR A 42 -5.73 1.25 5.20
CA THR A 42 -4.46 1.06 5.92
C THR A 42 -3.54 0.07 5.22
N PHE A 43 -4.08 -1.06 4.75
CA PHE A 43 -3.31 -2.06 4.02
C PHE A 43 -2.75 -1.49 2.71
N GLY A 44 -3.56 -0.72 1.96
CA GLY A 44 -3.11 0.00 0.77
C GLY A 44 -1.92 0.91 1.06
N CYS A 45 -2.01 1.75 2.10
CA CYS A 45 -0.93 2.66 2.49
C CYS A 45 0.34 1.91 2.91
N GLN A 46 0.21 0.76 3.58
CA GLN A 46 1.35 -0.08 3.99
C GLN A 46 2.09 -0.67 2.80
N ILE A 47 1.38 -1.31 1.87
CA ILE A 47 2.04 -1.96 0.72
C ILE A 47 2.62 -0.92 -0.24
N ALA A 48 1.92 0.19 -0.49
CA ALA A 48 2.46 1.30 -1.29
C ALA A 48 3.69 1.95 -0.63
N GLY A 49 3.66 2.09 0.70
CA GLY A 49 4.81 2.53 1.49
C GLY A 49 6.02 1.62 1.35
N LYS A 50 5.84 0.29 1.48
CA LYS A 50 6.90 -0.71 1.26
C LYS A 50 7.43 -0.65 -0.17
N LYS A 51 6.55 -0.50 -1.17
CA LYS A 51 6.94 -0.32 -2.59
C LYS A 51 7.88 0.84 -2.79
N CYS A 52 7.62 1.96 -2.12
CA CYS A 52 8.45 3.16 -2.23
C CYS A 52 9.91 2.94 -1.76
N GLY A 53 10.17 1.90 -0.97
CA GLY A 53 11.51 1.57 -0.43
C GLY A 53 12.31 0.56 -1.25
N VAL A 54 11.79 0.07 -2.38
CA VAL A 54 12.44 -0.95 -3.22
C VAL A 54 12.39 -0.56 -4.70
N HIS A 55 13.34 -1.04 -5.51
CA HIS A 55 13.28 -0.86 -6.96
C HIS A 55 12.30 -1.84 -7.59
N GLY A 56 11.37 -1.36 -8.41
CA GLY A 56 10.37 -2.22 -9.03
C GLY A 56 9.42 -2.84 -7.98
N TYR A 57 9.22 -4.15 -8.02
CA TYR A 57 8.29 -4.87 -7.12
C TYR A 57 8.93 -6.02 -6.31
N ASP A 58 10.22 -6.26 -6.50
CA ASP A 58 10.93 -7.34 -5.79
C ASP A 58 10.99 -7.03 -4.28
N GLY A 59 10.68 -8.02 -3.44
CA GLY A 59 10.68 -7.89 -1.97
C GLY A 59 9.41 -7.30 -1.35
N ILE A 60 8.39 -6.94 -2.14
CA ILE A 60 7.11 -6.44 -1.60
C ILE A 60 6.28 -7.55 -0.97
N ALA A 61 6.24 -8.73 -1.61
CA ALA A 61 5.40 -9.87 -1.23
C ALA A 61 6.04 -10.85 -0.23
N GLU A 62 7.20 -10.53 0.33
CA GLU A 62 7.80 -11.26 1.45
C GLU A 62 7.12 -10.95 2.79
#